data_AF-V5GSF7-F1
#
_entry.id   AF-V5GSF7-F1
#
_cell.length_a   1.000
_cell.length_b   1.000
_cell.length_c   1.000
_cell.angle_alpha   90.00
_cell.angle_beta   90.00
_cell.angle_gamma   90.00
#
_symmetry.space_group_name_H-M   'P 1'
#
loop_
_entity.id
_entity.type
_entity.pdbx_description
1 polymer ?
#
loop_
_entity_poly.entity_id
_entity_poly.type
_entity_poly.pdbx_seq_one_letter_code
_entity_poly.pdbx_strand_id
1 'polypeptide(L)'
;SVYRALPMCTCGTYQSVTKMAVSLLILSILVTSVLSQSCNIRDTDEGSVCVCNAKYCDTVPDLDVSTGKYQVYSTSKAKLGFYSTTGSFVENTDGEESSIIIDQDTKHQSIIGFGGAFTDSTGINIKLLPEGAQKNLIESYFGSSGIAYSLCRVPIGGTDFSTRGYSYDDVEGDVTLEHFALQQDDLDYKIPFILQAKALRNNNIKLFASAWSAPTWMKTNNNWSGM
;
A
#
# COMPACT_ATOMS: atom_id res chain seq x y z
N SER A 1 83.47 -13.78 -30.77
CA SER A 1 84.57 -14.21 -29.89
C SER A 1 84.31 -13.69 -28.50
N VAL A 2 84.17 -14.46 -27.42
CA VAL A 2 84.41 -15.87 -27.15
C VAL A 2 83.50 -16.27 -25.96
N TYR A 3 82.92 -17.46 -26.07
CA TYR A 3 82.38 -18.38 -25.07
C TYR A 3 82.74 -18.19 -23.59
N ARG A 4 81.78 -18.48 -22.69
CA ARG A 4 81.79 -19.59 -21.70
C ARG A 4 80.60 -19.45 -20.73
N ALA A 5 79.70 -20.42 -20.68
CA ALA A 5 79.75 -21.67 -19.89
C ALA A 5 79.16 -21.50 -18.48
N LEU A 6 77.98 -22.12 -18.32
CA LEU A 6 77.38 -22.64 -17.08
C LEU A 6 78.33 -23.69 -16.43
N PRO A 7 78.19 -24.12 -15.14
CA PRO A 7 76.89 -24.41 -14.51
C PRO A 7 76.74 -24.33 -12.96
N MET A 8 75.46 -24.32 -12.56
CA MET A 8 74.75 -24.97 -11.43
C MET A 8 75.15 -24.83 -9.94
N CYS A 9 74.05 -24.74 -9.16
CA CYS A 9 73.85 -24.97 -7.71
C CYS A 9 74.31 -23.83 -6.79
N THR A 10 73.56 -23.32 -5.79
CA THR A 10 72.39 -23.78 -5.02
C THR A 10 71.81 -22.62 -4.19
N CYS A 11 70.52 -22.74 -3.82
CA CYS A 11 69.83 -22.26 -2.61
C CYS A 11 69.92 -20.78 -2.17
N GLY A 12 68.76 -20.11 -2.06
CA GLY A 12 68.60 -18.83 -1.35
C GLY A 12 67.17 -18.31 -1.43
N THR A 13 66.56 -18.12 -0.26
CA THR A 13 65.19 -17.64 0.01
C THR A 13 64.94 -16.16 -0.32
N TYR A 14 63.66 -15.74 -0.28
CA TYR A 14 63.08 -14.39 -0.09
C TYR A 14 62.57 -13.58 -1.31
N GLN A 15 61.23 -13.44 -1.40
CA GLN A 15 60.40 -12.24 -1.70
C GLN A 15 58.99 -12.72 -2.14
N SER A 16 57.93 -12.60 -1.34
CA SER A 16 57.12 -11.41 -0.97
C SER A 16 56.19 -10.89 -2.09
N VAL A 17 54.89 -11.19 -1.92
CA VAL A 17 53.69 -10.32 -2.15
C VAL A 17 53.46 -9.89 -3.63
N THR A 18 52.34 -10.14 -4.31
CA THR A 18 50.93 -9.85 -3.98
C THR A 18 50.05 -10.65 -4.95
N LYS A 19 49.13 -11.50 -4.47
CA LYS A 19 48.00 -11.97 -5.28
C LYS A 19 46.72 -11.41 -4.67
N MET A 20 46.12 -10.47 -5.40
CA MET A 20 44.83 -9.87 -5.08
C MET A 20 43.79 -10.96 -4.85
N ALA A 21 43.32 -11.08 -3.61
CA ALA A 21 42.07 -11.77 -3.32
C ALA A 21 40.93 -10.87 -3.82
N VAL A 22 40.34 -11.23 -4.96
CA VAL A 22 39.07 -10.66 -5.39
C VAL A 22 37.99 -11.34 -4.56
N SER A 23 37.63 -10.72 -3.44
CA SER A 23 36.46 -11.10 -2.67
C SER A 23 35.21 -10.80 -3.49
N LEU A 24 34.66 -11.83 -4.13
CA LEU A 24 33.32 -11.83 -4.72
C LEU A 24 32.29 -11.74 -3.57
N LEU A 25 31.99 -10.52 -3.14
CA LEU A 25 30.77 -10.23 -2.39
C LEU A 25 29.61 -10.35 -3.37
N ILE A 26 29.03 -11.54 -3.45
CA ILE A 26 27.69 -11.72 -4.04
C ILE A 26 26.73 -11.05 -3.06
N LEU A 27 26.41 -9.79 -3.32
CA LEU A 27 25.27 -9.13 -2.71
C LEU A 27 24.03 -9.81 -3.30
N SER A 28 23.60 -10.91 -2.70
CA SER A 28 22.33 -11.54 -3.02
C SER A 28 21.23 -10.57 -2.58
N ILE A 29 20.83 -9.68 -3.49
CA ILE A 29 19.55 -9.00 -3.38
C ILE A 29 18.52 -10.12 -3.46
N LEU A 30 18.00 -10.52 -2.30
CA LEU A 30 16.81 -11.34 -2.21
C LEU A 30 15.68 -10.48 -2.78
N VAL A 31 15.52 -10.53 -4.10
CA VAL A 31 14.25 -10.18 -4.74
C VAL A 31 13.33 -11.32 -4.35
N THR A 32 12.66 -11.17 -3.21
CA THR A 32 11.53 -12.03 -2.87
C THR A 32 10.44 -11.68 -3.87
N SER A 33 10.41 -12.37 -5.01
CA SER A 33 9.22 -12.37 -5.87
C SER A 33 8.08 -12.93 -5.04
N VAL A 34 7.17 -12.07 -4.59
CA VAL A 34 5.97 -12.52 -3.90
C VAL A 34 5.12 -13.20 -4.97
N LEU A 35 5.15 -14.53 -4.99
CA LEU A 35 4.20 -15.31 -5.78
C LEU A 35 2.80 -14.85 -5.41
N SER A 36 2.01 -14.43 -6.41
CA SER A 36 0.65 -13.96 -6.18
C SER A 36 -0.15 -15.01 -5.39
N GLN A 37 -0.70 -14.60 -4.26
CA GLN A 37 -1.47 -15.46 -3.36
C GLN A 37 -2.95 -15.39 -3.74
N SER A 38 -3.59 -16.54 -3.95
CA SER A 38 -5.00 -16.61 -4.32
C SER A 38 -5.92 -16.34 -3.13
N CYS A 39 -7.16 -15.91 -3.38
CA CYS A 39 -8.19 -15.77 -2.35
C CYS A 39 -8.44 -17.10 -1.60
N ASN A 40 -8.30 -17.11 -0.28
CA ASN A 40 -8.75 -18.21 0.57
C ASN A 40 -10.24 -18.00 0.92
N ILE A 41 -11.12 -18.58 0.12
CA ILE A 41 -12.56 -18.29 0.18
C ILE A 41 -13.20 -18.90 1.43
N ARG A 42 -14.04 -18.13 2.10
CA ARG A 42 -14.99 -18.60 3.11
C ARG A 42 -16.37 -18.05 2.82
N ASP A 43 -17.35 -18.95 2.77
CA ASP A 43 -18.76 -18.59 2.65
C ASP A 43 -19.34 -18.17 4.02
N THR A 44 -20.19 -17.15 4.00
CA THR A 44 -20.97 -16.59 5.10
C THR A 44 -22.43 -16.47 4.67
N ASP A 45 -23.31 -16.18 5.62
CA ASP A 45 -24.73 -15.98 5.33
C ASP A 45 -24.97 -14.77 4.41
N GLU A 46 -24.06 -13.78 4.39
CA GLU A 46 -24.15 -12.59 3.52
C GLU A 46 -23.38 -12.70 2.20
N GLY A 47 -22.64 -13.78 1.96
CA GLY A 47 -21.85 -13.96 0.74
C GLY A 47 -20.53 -14.67 1.00
N SER A 48 -19.55 -14.47 0.13
CA SER A 48 -18.24 -15.12 0.24
C SER A 48 -17.16 -14.06 0.45
N VAL A 49 -16.11 -14.38 1.20
CA VAL A 49 -14.99 -13.47 1.51
C VAL A 49 -13.64 -14.15 1.35
N CYS A 50 -12.59 -13.36 1.10
CA CYS A 50 -11.20 -13.81 1.15
C CYS A 50 -10.67 -13.69 2.59
N VAL A 51 -10.30 -14.81 3.19
CA VAL A 51 -9.84 -14.86 4.58
C VAL A 51 -8.36 -14.55 4.66
N CYS A 52 -8.04 -13.45 5.34
CA CYS A 52 -6.68 -13.08 5.72
C CYS A 52 -6.43 -13.27 7.21
N ASN A 53 -5.19 -13.56 7.58
CA ASN A 53 -4.72 -13.68 8.95
C ASN A 53 -3.26 -13.20 9.07
N ALA A 54 -2.61 -13.44 10.20
CA ALA A 54 -1.26 -12.95 10.46
C ALA A 54 -0.15 -13.55 9.58
N LYS A 55 -0.42 -14.68 8.92
CA LYS A 55 0.56 -15.42 8.10
C LYS A 55 0.18 -15.48 6.62
N TYR A 56 -1.05 -15.11 6.28
CA TYR A 56 -1.61 -15.29 4.95
C TYR A 56 -2.56 -14.16 4.58
N CYS A 57 -2.44 -13.65 3.36
CA CYS A 57 -3.46 -12.81 2.73
C CYS A 57 -3.28 -12.87 1.22
N ASP A 58 -4.39 -12.82 0.48
CA ASP A 58 -4.34 -12.80 -0.98
C ASP A 58 -3.76 -11.49 -1.51
N THR A 59 -3.19 -11.55 -2.71
CA THR A 59 -2.52 -10.42 -3.35
C THR A 59 -3.07 -10.20 -4.76
N VAL A 60 -2.90 -8.98 -5.27
CA VAL A 60 -3.21 -8.64 -6.65
C VAL A 60 -2.05 -9.13 -7.54
N PRO A 61 -2.31 -9.85 -8.65
CA PRO A 61 -1.26 -10.21 -9.60
C PRO A 61 -0.60 -8.97 -10.22
N ASP A 62 0.72 -8.98 -10.31
CA ASP A 62 1.48 -7.90 -10.93
C ASP A 62 1.04 -7.66 -12.39
N LEU A 63 1.11 -6.39 -12.80
CA LEU A 63 0.88 -6.00 -14.19
C LEU A 63 2.09 -6.46 -15.03
N ASP A 64 1.86 -7.41 -15.92
CA ASP A 64 2.88 -7.97 -16.81
C ASP A 64 2.36 -7.97 -18.25
N VAL A 65 2.50 -6.81 -18.91
CA VAL A 65 2.07 -6.60 -20.30
C VAL A 65 3.16 -5.97 -21.15
N SER A 66 3.31 -6.49 -22.37
CA SER A 66 4.18 -5.94 -23.41
C SER A 66 3.35 -5.27 -24.51
N THR A 67 3.98 -4.46 -25.36
CA THR A 67 3.33 -3.89 -26.55
C THR A 67 2.59 -4.95 -27.36
N GLY A 68 1.34 -4.66 -27.75
CA GLY A 68 0.49 -5.59 -28.50
C GLY A 68 -0.25 -6.63 -27.63
N LYS A 69 -0.07 -6.60 -26.31
CA LYS A 69 -0.79 -7.46 -25.36
C LYS A 69 -1.66 -6.66 -24.39
N TYR A 70 -2.62 -7.34 -23.79
CA TYR A 70 -3.45 -6.83 -22.72
C TYR A 70 -3.54 -7.83 -21.58
N GLN A 71 -3.90 -7.33 -20.39
CA GLN A 71 -4.14 -8.13 -19.20
C GLN A 71 -5.51 -7.74 -18.62
N VAL A 72 -6.31 -8.74 -18.30
CA VAL A 72 -7.66 -8.57 -17.77
C VAL A 72 -7.68 -9.07 -16.34
N TYR A 73 -8.04 -8.19 -15.42
CA TYR A 73 -8.36 -8.55 -14.05
C TYR A 73 -9.86 -8.79 -13.92
N SER A 74 -10.25 -9.93 -13.35
CA SER A 74 -11.64 -10.35 -13.23
C SER A 74 -11.95 -10.88 -11.84
N THR A 75 -13.14 -10.54 -11.36
CA THR A 75 -13.73 -11.02 -10.11
C THR A 75 -15.19 -11.33 -10.39
N SER A 76 -15.71 -12.42 -9.84
CA SER A 76 -17.12 -12.79 -9.98
C SER A 76 -17.64 -13.45 -8.71
N LYS A 77 -18.96 -13.61 -8.60
CA LYS A 77 -19.58 -14.33 -7.48
C LYS A 77 -19.06 -15.76 -7.33
N ALA A 78 -18.75 -16.44 -8.44
CA ALA A 78 -18.22 -17.81 -8.42
C ALA A 78 -16.71 -17.88 -8.16
N LYS A 79 -16.00 -16.75 -8.28
CA LYS A 79 -14.55 -16.71 -8.32
C LYS A 79 -14.05 -15.38 -7.75
N LEU A 80 -13.87 -15.36 -6.42
CA LEU A 80 -13.44 -14.20 -5.63
C LEU A 80 -11.92 -13.98 -5.65
N GLY A 81 -11.54 -12.71 -5.51
CA GLY A 81 -10.16 -12.23 -5.64
C GLY A 81 -9.88 -11.68 -7.03
N PHE A 82 -8.63 -11.28 -7.26
CA PHE A 82 -8.17 -10.70 -8.51
C PHE A 82 -7.54 -11.75 -9.42
N TYR A 83 -8.33 -12.32 -10.34
CA TYR A 83 -7.78 -13.25 -11.33
C TYR A 83 -7.36 -12.54 -12.58
N SER A 84 -6.17 -12.86 -13.04
CA SER A 84 -5.57 -12.22 -14.19
C SER A 84 -5.41 -13.18 -15.35
N THR A 85 -5.76 -12.73 -16.55
CA THR A 85 -5.52 -13.43 -17.81
C THR A 85 -4.92 -12.46 -18.82
N THR A 86 -3.98 -12.94 -19.64
CA THR A 86 -3.34 -12.13 -20.70
C THR A 86 -3.85 -12.54 -22.07
N GLY A 87 -3.96 -11.56 -22.98
CA GLY A 87 -4.27 -11.79 -24.39
C GLY A 87 -3.45 -10.88 -25.30
N SER A 88 -3.63 -11.06 -26.60
CA SER A 88 -2.98 -10.25 -27.64
C SER A 88 -4.03 -9.47 -28.42
N PHE A 89 -3.71 -8.22 -28.77
CA PHE A 89 -4.52 -7.47 -29.72
C PHE A 89 -4.43 -8.11 -31.10
N VAL A 90 -5.56 -8.19 -31.78
CA VAL A 90 -5.69 -8.69 -33.15
C VAL A 90 -6.30 -7.61 -34.02
N GLU A 91 -6.03 -7.65 -35.32
CA GLU A 91 -6.77 -6.79 -36.25
C GLU A 91 -8.24 -7.18 -36.23
N ASN A 92 -9.12 -6.18 -36.26
CA ASN A 92 -10.55 -6.41 -36.25
C ASN A 92 -10.98 -6.90 -37.65
N THR A 93 -11.10 -8.21 -37.81
CA THR A 93 -11.44 -8.85 -39.08
C THR A 93 -12.91 -9.26 -39.20
N ASP A 94 -13.69 -9.19 -38.11
CA ASP A 94 -15.06 -9.71 -38.05
C ASP A 94 -16.08 -8.66 -37.60
N GLY A 95 -17.27 -8.71 -38.20
CA GLY A 95 -18.43 -7.89 -37.86
C GLY A 95 -19.08 -8.34 -36.56
N GLU A 96 -18.40 -8.15 -35.44
CA GLU A 96 -18.88 -8.45 -34.08
C GLU A 96 -20.20 -7.71 -33.78
N GLU A 97 -21.18 -8.41 -33.18
CA GLU A 97 -22.49 -7.85 -32.83
C GLU A 97 -22.43 -6.79 -31.72
N SER A 98 -21.33 -6.70 -30.98
CA SER A 98 -21.15 -5.73 -29.89
C SER A 98 -19.70 -5.25 -29.83
N SER A 99 -19.49 -3.94 -30.02
CA SER A 99 -18.17 -3.32 -29.98
C SER A 99 -18.15 -2.12 -29.03
N ILE A 100 -17.01 -1.95 -28.36
CA ILE A 100 -16.69 -0.77 -27.55
C ILE A 100 -15.51 -0.08 -28.23
N ILE A 101 -15.71 1.18 -28.65
CA ILE A 101 -14.70 1.97 -29.36
C ILE A 101 -14.17 3.04 -28.40
N ILE A 102 -12.84 3.11 -28.27
CA ILE A 102 -12.16 4.10 -27.43
C ILE A 102 -11.66 5.25 -28.32
N ASP A 103 -12.24 6.43 -28.15
CA ASP A 103 -11.74 7.67 -28.75
C ASP A 103 -10.68 8.31 -27.83
N GLN A 104 -9.45 8.44 -28.32
CA GLN A 104 -8.32 9.00 -27.57
C GLN A 104 -8.21 10.53 -27.67
N ASP A 105 -8.92 11.17 -28.62
CA ASP A 105 -8.89 12.61 -28.83
C ASP A 105 -9.86 13.34 -27.89
N THR A 106 -10.96 12.68 -27.52
CA THR A 106 -11.93 13.20 -26.56
C THR A 106 -11.45 12.96 -25.12
N LYS A 107 -11.05 14.03 -24.42
CA LYS A 107 -10.58 13.99 -23.03
C LYS A 107 -11.64 14.48 -22.04
N HIS A 108 -11.66 13.89 -20.85
CA HIS A 108 -12.53 14.26 -19.74
C HIS A 108 -11.72 14.66 -18.49
N GLN A 109 -12.29 14.51 -17.30
CA GLN A 109 -11.64 14.85 -16.03
C GLN A 109 -10.41 13.99 -15.75
N SER A 110 -9.45 14.56 -15.03
CA SER A 110 -8.35 13.80 -14.43
C SER A 110 -8.82 13.09 -13.15
N ILE A 111 -8.40 11.85 -12.95
CA ILE A 111 -8.71 11.08 -11.74
C ILE A 111 -7.68 11.39 -10.66
N ILE A 112 -8.13 11.91 -9.52
CA ILE A 112 -7.24 12.33 -8.43
C ILE A 112 -6.72 11.18 -7.57
N GLY A 113 -7.45 10.06 -7.53
CA GLY A 113 -7.12 8.85 -6.79
C GLY A 113 -8.36 8.10 -6.30
N PHE A 114 -8.13 6.95 -5.68
CA PHE A 114 -9.14 6.12 -5.02
C PHE A 114 -8.65 5.72 -3.63
N GLY A 115 -9.57 5.53 -2.69
CA GLY A 115 -9.25 4.94 -1.41
C GLY A 115 -10.36 5.01 -0.39
N GLY A 116 -9.98 5.09 0.89
CA GLY A 116 -10.90 4.97 2.04
C GLY A 116 -10.71 6.06 3.09
N ALA A 117 -11.28 5.85 4.28
CA ALA A 117 -11.23 6.79 5.39
C ALA A 117 -10.49 6.21 6.62
N PHE A 118 -9.60 7.01 7.19
CA PHE A 118 -8.97 6.74 8.48
C PHE A 118 -9.87 7.29 9.60
N THR A 119 -11.01 6.64 9.83
CA THR A 119 -11.88 6.90 10.99
C THR A 119 -11.32 6.23 12.25
N ASP A 120 -11.80 6.63 13.42
CA ASP A 120 -11.39 6.00 14.69
C ASP A 120 -11.75 4.52 14.70
N SER A 121 -12.98 4.17 14.28
CA SER A 121 -13.40 2.78 14.10
C SER A 121 -12.45 1.98 13.20
N THR A 122 -11.98 2.54 12.09
CA THR A 122 -11.00 1.86 11.22
C THR A 122 -9.74 1.54 12.01
N GLY A 123 -9.15 2.51 12.69
CA GLY A 123 -7.91 2.28 13.42
C GLY A 123 -8.07 1.39 14.66
N ILE A 124 -9.20 1.49 15.38
CA ILE A 124 -9.53 0.58 16.48
C ILE A 124 -9.59 -0.87 15.98
N ASN A 125 -10.32 -1.13 14.89
CA ASN A 125 -10.46 -2.48 14.34
C ASN A 125 -9.13 -3.03 13.84
N ILE A 126 -8.31 -2.22 13.17
CA ILE A 126 -6.97 -2.65 12.76
C ILE A 126 -6.11 -2.96 13.99
N LYS A 127 -6.10 -2.08 14.99
CA LYS A 127 -5.27 -2.25 16.20
C LYS A 127 -5.59 -3.53 16.99
N LEU A 128 -6.84 -4.01 16.94
CA LEU A 128 -7.27 -5.26 17.58
C LEU A 128 -6.74 -6.52 16.90
N LEU A 129 -6.27 -6.42 15.65
CA LEU A 129 -5.70 -7.56 14.94
C LEU A 129 -4.30 -7.90 15.47
N PRO A 130 -3.86 -9.17 15.37
CA PRO A 130 -2.45 -9.51 15.55
C PRO A 130 -1.55 -8.72 14.58
N GLU A 131 -0.32 -8.40 14.98
CA GLU A 131 0.59 -7.52 14.20
C GLU A 131 0.78 -7.95 12.74
N GLY A 132 0.94 -9.27 12.48
CA GLY A 132 1.05 -9.78 11.11
C GLY A 132 -0.20 -9.52 10.26
N ALA A 133 -1.39 -9.57 10.88
CA ALA A 133 -2.64 -9.32 10.19
C ALA A 133 -2.85 -7.82 9.94
N GLN A 134 -2.39 -6.96 10.86
CA GLN A 134 -2.33 -5.50 10.62
C GLN A 134 -1.47 -5.19 9.39
N LYS A 135 -0.27 -5.76 9.34
CA LYS A 135 0.66 -5.59 8.21
C LYS A 135 0.03 -6.05 6.89
N ASN A 136 -0.56 -7.25 6.87
CA ASN A 136 -1.23 -7.76 5.68
C ASN A 136 -2.39 -6.85 5.23
N LEU A 137 -3.22 -6.36 6.16
CA LEU A 137 -4.34 -5.48 5.81
C LEU A 137 -3.87 -4.15 5.23
N ILE A 138 -2.84 -3.53 5.83
CA ILE A 138 -2.28 -2.27 5.33
C ILE A 138 -1.60 -2.49 3.97
N GLU A 139 -0.90 -3.62 3.77
CA GLU A 139 -0.32 -4.02 2.49
C GLU A 139 -1.41 -4.25 1.42
N SER A 140 -2.53 -4.90 1.76
CA SER A 140 -3.63 -5.11 0.81
C SER A 140 -4.23 -3.80 0.30
N TYR A 141 -4.31 -2.77 1.13
CA TYR A 141 -4.84 -1.46 0.70
C TYR A 141 -3.79 -0.56 0.05
N PHE A 142 -2.58 -0.50 0.59
CA PHE A 142 -1.58 0.51 0.23
C PHE A 142 -0.29 -0.06 -0.35
N GLY A 143 -0.06 -1.36 -0.24
CA GLY A 143 1.12 -2.03 -0.73
C GLY A 143 1.14 -2.20 -2.24
N SER A 144 2.32 -2.57 -2.76
CA SER A 144 2.47 -2.91 -4.19
C SER A 144 1.81 -4.23 -4.54
N SER A 145 1.67 -5.14 -3.56
CA SER A 145 0.97 -6.41 -3.73
C SER A 145 -0.55 -6.31 -3.53
N GLY A 146 -1.06 -5.11 -3.23
CA GLY A 146 -2.46 -4.81 -2.97
C GLY A 146 -3.12 -3.96 -4.06
N ILE A 147 -4.17 -3.22 -3.68
CA ILE A 147 -4.96 -2.37 -4.58
C ILE A 147 -4.46 -0.91 -4.65
N ALA A 148 -3.34 -0.60 -3.98
CA ALA A 148 -2.62 0.66 -4.07
C ALA A 148 -3.49 1.94 -3.96
N TYR A 149 -4.26 2.06 -2.89
CA TYR A 149 -5.02 3.26 -2.51
C TYR A 149 -4.12 4.51 -2.46
N SER A 150 -4.59 5.60 -3.07
CA SER A 150 -3.85 6.85 -3.31
C SER A 150 -4.56 8.12 -2.81
N LEU A 151 -5.82 8.02 -2.41
CA LEU A 151 -6.60 9.13 -1.86
C LEU A 151 -7.32 8.67 -0.60
N CYS A 152 -7.10 9.35 0.52
CA CYS A 152 -7.73 8.99 1.79
C CYS A 152 -8.35 10.18 2.52
N ARG A 153 -9.49 9.92 3.17
CA ARG A 153 -10.18 10.86 4.04
C ARG A 153 -9.68 10.74 5.47
N VAL A 154 -9.47 11.87 6.15
CA VAL A 154 -9.17 11.92 7.58
C VAL A 154 -10.20 12.82 8.27
N PRO A 155 -11.09 12.29 9.14
CA PRO A 155 -11.97 13.13 9.92
C PRO A 155 -11.19 14.11 10.80
N ILE A 156 -11.72 15.31 11.02
CA ILE A 156 -11.21 16.27 12.02
C ILE A 156 -12.11 16.13 13.24
N GLY A 157 -11.54 15.71 14.37
CA GLY A 157 -12.31 15.33 15.56
C GLY A 157 -13.06 14.01 15.39
N GLY A 158 -14.04 13.78 16.26
CA GLY A 158 -14.87 12.57 16.27
C GLY A 158 -15.99 12.61 15.22
N THR A 159 -16.45 11.42 14.81
CA THR A 159 -17.64 11.23 13.97
C THR A 159 -18.60 10.22 14.59
N ASP A 160 -19.66 9.89 13.88
CA ASP A 160 -20.49 8.70 14.13
C ASP A 160 -19.71 7.36 14.17
N PHE A 161 -18.52 7.28 13.56
CA PHE A 161 -17.60 6.14 13.61
C PHE A 161 -16.54 6.28 14.71
N SER A 162 -16.84 7.06 15.75
CA SER A 162 -16.02 7.23 16.95
C SER A 162 -16.76 6.69 18.16
N THR A 163 -16.03 6.26 19.20
CA THR A 163 -16.64 5.74 20.43
C THR A 163 -17.17 6.83 21.36
N ARG A 164 -16.87 8.10 21.06
CA ARG A 164 -17.31 9.29 21.80
C ARG A 164 -17.40 10.49 20.86
N GLY A 165 -18.23 11.48 21.21
CA GLY A 165 -18.16 12.81 20.62
C GLY A 165 -16.98 13.59 21.19
N TYR A 166 -16.20 14.23 20.33
CA TYR A 166 -15.08 15.07 20.73
C TYR A 166 -14.67 16.02 19.62
N SER A 167 -14.03 17.14 19.99
CA SER A 167 -13.30 17.99 19.07
C SER A 167 -11.85 18.14 19.52
N TYR A 168 -11.11 19.03 18.87
CA TYR A 168 -9.76 19.35 19.28
C TYR A 168 -9.70 20.49 20.30
N ASP A 169 -10.82 21.13 20.61
CA ASP A 169 -10.88 22.31 21.46
C ASP A 169 -12.18 22.36 22.29
N ASP A 170 -12.29 21.43 23.24
CA ASP A 170 -13.51 21.24 24.04
C ASP A 170 -13.56 22.11 25.31
N VAL A 171 -12.60 23.02 25.51
CA VAL A 171 -12.61 23.98 26.61
C VAL A 171 -13.55 25.14 26.28
N GLU A 172 -14.59 25.32 27.10
CA GLU A 172 -15.60 26.34 26.85
C GLU A 172 -15.01 27.75 26.85
N GLY A 173 -15.32 28.50 25.79
CA GLY A 173 -14.87 29.89 25.64
C GLY A 173 -13.42 30.05 25.18
N ASP A 174 -12.75 28.98 24.76
CA ASP A 174 -11.37 29.03 24.25
C ASP A 174 -11.28 29.61 22.82
N VAL A 175 -11.61 30.89 22.70
CA VAL A 175 -11.56 31.61 21.41
C VAL A 175 -10.12 31.76 20.89
N THR A 176 -9.11 31.64 21.77
CA THR A 176 -7.70 31.76 21.42
C THR A 176 -7.04 30.44 21.04
N LEU A 177 -7.77 29.31 21.14
CA LEU A 177 -7.28 27.95 20.86
C LEU A 177 -6.09 27.54 21.74
N GLU A 178 -6.04 28.02 22.98
CA GLU A 178 -4.97 27.73 23.94
C GLU A 178 -4.90 26.26 24.34
N HIS A 179 -6.04 25.56 24.30
CA HIS A 179 -6.19 24.16 24.66
C HIS A 179 -6.38 23.26 23.43
N PHE A 180 -6.21 23.80 22.22
CA PHE A 180 -6.29 23.00 21.00
C PHE A 180 -5.27 21.87 21.04
N ALA A 181 -5.76 20.63 20.99
CA ALA A 181 -4.91 19.45 21.00
C ALA A 181 -5.51 18.30 20.20
N LEU A 182 -4.64 17.60 19.48
CA LEU A 182 -4.97 16.27 18.96
C LEU A 182 -5.33 15.34 20.12
N GLN A 183 -6.28 14.45 19.88
CA GLN A 183 -6.79 13.56 20.89
C GLN A 183 -6.09 12.21 20.82
N GLN A 184 -6.23 11.40 21.88
CA GLN A 184 -5.64 10.08 21.92
C GLN A 184 -6.08 9.19 20.73
N ASP A 185 -7.32 9.37 20.27
CA ASP A 185 -7.86 8.71 19.08
C ASP A 185 -7.02 9.01 17.81
N ASP A 186 -6.52 10.24 17.65
CA ASP A 186 -5.64 10.59 16.52
C ASP A 186 -4.26 9.94 16.67
N LEU A 187 -3.72 9.94 17.89
CA LEU A 187 -2.36 9.50 18.19
C LEU A 187 -2.22 7.97 18.18
N ASP A 188 -3.22 7.24 18.64
CA ASP A 188 -3.18 5.78 18.74
C ASP A 188 -3.67 5.08 17.46
N TYR A 189 -4.61 5.70 16.75
CA TYR A 189 -5.32 5.07 15.64
C TYR A 189 -4.99 5.75 14.31
N LYS A 190 -5.32 7.02 14.13
CA LYS A 190 -5.29 7.64 12.80
C LYS A 190 -3.87 7.86 12.29
N ILE A 191 -3.04 8.58 13.05
CA ILE A 191 -1.69 8.97 12.63
C ILE A 191 -0.79 7.75 12.38
N PRO A 192 -0.73 6.73 13.27
CA PRO A 192 0.15 5.58 13.03
C PRO A 192 -0.18 4.82 11.74
N PHE A 193 -1.46 4.60 11.43
CA PHE A 193 -1.84 3.89 10.20
C PHE A 193 -1.69 4.75 8.94
N ILE A 194 -1.90 6.08 9.04
CA ILE A 194 -1.58 7.01 7.96
C ILE A 194 -0.09 6.96 7.63
N LEU A 195 0.78 6.95 8.64
CA LEU A 195 2.24 6.89 8.43
C LEU A 195 2.68 5.57 7.80
N GLN A 196 2.10 4.44 8.21
CA GLN A 196 2.36 3.14 7.58
C GLN A 196 1.91 3.12 6.11
N ALA A 197 0.71 3.63 5.82
CA ALA A 197 0.22 3.75 4.45
C ALA A 197 1.14 4.63 3.59
N LYS A 198 1.55 5.80 4.12
CA LYS A 198 2.47 6.71 3.43
C LYS A 198 3.83 6.05 3.17
N ALA A 199 4.33 5.24 4.09
CA ALA A 199 5.59 4.52 3.90
C ALA A 199 5.51 3.54 2.72
N LEU A 200 4.45 2.74 2.62
CA LEU A 200 4.25 1.79 1.50
C LEU A 200 4.09 2.49 0.14
N ARG A 201 3.58 3.73 0.14
CA ARG A 201 3.37 4.51 -1.08
C ARG A 201 4.47 5.50 -1.42
N ASN A 202 5.63 5.44 -0.74
CA ASN A 202 6.70 6.42 -0.92
C ASN A 202 6.18 7.88 -0.81
N ASN A 203 5.33 8.14 0.18
CA ASN A 203 4.61 9.40 0.42
C ASN A 203 3.61 9.83 -0.67
N ASN A 204 3.33 9.00 -1.67
CA ASN A 204 2.36 9.30 -2.72
C ASN A 204 0.92 8.92 -2.34
N ILE A 205 0.42 9.51 -1.24
CA ILE A 205 -0.98 9.46 -0.81
C ILE A 205 -1.47 10.88 -0.61
N LYS A 206 -2.62 11.20 -1.20
CA LYS A 206 -3.34 12.46 -0.95
C LYS A 206 -4.27 12.27 0.25
N LEU A 207 -4.16 13.16 1.22
CA LEU A 207 -5.06 13.23 2.35
C LEU A 207 -5.99 14.43 2.16
N PHE A 208 -7.28 14.23 2.41
CA PHE A 208 -8.21 15.34 2.59
C PHE A 208 -8.94 15.18 3.92
N ALA A 209 -9.29 16.30 4.53
CA ALA A 209 -9.86 16.32 5.87
C ALA A 209 -11.25 16.97 5.88
N SER A 210 -12.10 16.52 6.80
CA SER A 210 -13.45 17.06 6.96
C SER A 210 -13.87 16.94 8.43
N ALA A 211 -14.34 18.04 9.02
CA ALA A 211 -14.91 18.04 10.36
C ALA A 211 -16.37 17.56 10.32
N TRP A 212 -16.80 16.85 11.37
CA TRP A 212 -18.19 16.42 11.55
C TRP A 212 -19.00 17.43 12.38
N SER A 213 -18.35 18.06 13.35
CA SER A 213 -18.92 19.12 14.19
C SER A 213 -17.82 20.08 14.64
N ALA A 214 -18.20 21.33 14.90
CA ALA A 214 -17.42 22.24 15.74
C ALA A 214 -17.45 21.77 17.22
N PRO A 215 -16.58 22.31 18.09
CA PRO A 215 -16.75 22.17 19.54
C PRO A 215 -18.16 22.54 20.00
N THR A 216 -18.67 21.87 21.03
CA THR A 216 -20.07 22.08 21.47
C THR A 216 -20.34 23.51 21.90
N TRP A 217 -19.40 24.16 22.58
CA TRP A 217 -19.54 25.54 23.04
C TRP A 217 -19.62 26.58 21.91
N MET A 218 -19.23 26.20 20.68
CA MET A 218 -19.41 27.04 19.48
C MET A 218 -20.78 26.86 18.81
N LYS A 219 -21.65 25.98 19.33
CA LYS A 219 -22.94 25.63 18.73
C LYS A 219 -24.11 26.17 19.54
N THR A 220 -25.17 26.58 18.85
CA THR A 220 -26.41 27.09 19.46
C THR A 220 -27.09 26.12 20.43
N ASN A 221 -26.89 24.82 20.24
CA ASN A 221 -27.52 23.77 21.02
C ASN A 221 -26.59 23.08 22.04
N ASN A 222 -25.32 23.51 22.13
CA ASN A 222 -24.30 22.92 23.00
C ASN A 222 -24.19 21.38 22.89
N ASN A 223 -24.42 20.82 21.69
CA ASN A 223 -24.46 19.37 21.48
C ASN A 223 -23.70 18.95 20.22
N TRP A 224 -23.15 17.74 20.21
CA TRP A 224 -22.45 17.13 19.07
C TRP A 224 -23.35 16.95 17.86
N SER A 225 -24.58 16.50 18.10
CA SER A 225 -25.59 16.27 17.07
C SER A 225 -26.63 17.40 17.04
N GLY A 226 -27.33 17.53 15.91
CA GLY A 226 -28.32 18.59 15.70
C GLY A 226 -27.69 19.96 15.44
N MET A 227 -28.53 20.88 15.01
CA MET A 227 -28.22 22.31 14.88
C MET A 227 -28.69 23.07 16.13
#